data_AF-A0A9D8L7C2-F1
#
_entry.id   AF-A0A9D8L7C2-F1
#
_cell.length_a   1.000
_cell.length_b   1.000
_cell.length_c   1.000
_cell.angle_alpha   90.00
_cell.angle_beta   90.00
_cell.angle_gamma   90.00
#
_symmetry.space_group_name_H-M   'P 1'
#
loop_
_entity.id
_entity.type
_entity.pdbx_description
1 polymer ?
#
loop_
_entity_poly.entity_id
_entity_poly.type
_entity_poly.pdbx_seq_one_letter_code
_entity_poly.pdbx_strand_id
1 'polypeptide(L)'
;GGIGLTVLRGQHEFGYWLGSRHWGKGYATEAGRAFLAYVFDALPLEQVRSGIFFDNPASLRVQVKLGFREIGRRQVECLARGRKVEHIDTMLTRAVFRRLMS
;
A
#
# COMPACT_ATOMS: atom_id res chain seq x y z
N GLY A 1 15.46 -1.78 -1.41
CA GLY A 1 13.99 -1.80 -1.46
C GLY A 1 13.50 -2.46 -0.19
N GLY A 2 12.22 -2.33 0.12
CA GLY A 2 11.61 -2.97 1.28
C GLY A 2 10.12 -3.14 1.09
N ILE A 3 9.56 -4.12 1.78
CA ILE A 3 8.13 -4.40 1.85
C ILE A 3 7.83 -4.90 3.26
N GLY A 4 6.71 -4.49 3.85
CA GLY A 4 6.42 -4.86 5.22
C GLY A 4 5.05 -4.46 5.70
N LEU A 5 4.76 -4.93 6.91
CA LEU A 5 3.56 -4.64 7.68
C LEU A 5 3.99 -4.06 9.03
N THR A 6 3.48 -2.88 9.37
CA THR A 6 3.71 -2.22 10.67
C THR A 6 2.38 -2.03 11.38
N VAL A 7 2.39 -2.01 12.72
CA VAL A 7 1.23 -1.56 13.48
C VAL A 7 1.37 -0.07 13.75
N LEU A 8 0.55 0.76 13.10
CA LEU A 8 0.48 2.20 13.32
C LEU A 8 -0.89 2.56 13.89
N ARG A 9 -0.92 3.18 15.07
CA ARG A 9 -2.17 3.61 15.76
C ARG A 9 -3.20 2.48 15.88
N GLY A 10 -2.73 1.27 16.21
CA GLY A 10 -3.57 0.07 16.36
C GLY A 10 -4.07 -0.53 15.04
N GLN A 11 -3.55 -0.09 13.89
CA GLN A 11 -3.92 -0.58 12.57
C GLN A 11 -2.73 -1.22 11.87
N HIS A 12 -2.96 -2.32 11.16
CA HIS A 12 -1.94 -2.94 10.33
C HIS A 12 -1.77 -2.15 9.03
N GLU A 13 -0.61 -1.55 8.84
CA GLU A 13 -0.24 -0.74 7.68
C GLU A 13 0.79 -1.44 6.81
N PHE A 14 0.42 -1.64 5.55
CA PHE A 14 1.28 -2.12 4.49
C PHE A 14 2.08 -0.98 3.88
N GLY A 15 3.38 -1.18 3.73
CA GLY A 15 4.29 -0.24 3.09
C GLY A 15 5.30 -0.93 2.20
N TYR A 16 5.76 -0.22 1.17
CA TYR A 16 6.80 -0.69 0.26
C TYR A 16 7.59 0.46 -0.36
N TRP A 17 8.82 0.17 -0.75
CA TRP A 17 9.66 1.07 -1.53
C TRP A 17 10.65 0.29 -2.39
N LEU A 18 11.00 0.83 -3.55
CA LEU A 18 12.03 0.28 -4.44
C LEU A 18 13.03 1.37 -4.78
N GLY A 19 14.29 0.99 -4.99
CA GLY A 19 15.29 1.92 -5.55
C GLY A 19 14.93 2.26 -6.99
N SER A 20 15.24 3.50 -7.41
CA SER A 20 14.82 4.06 -8.71
C SER A 20 15.18 3.20 -9.93
N ARG A 21 16.34 2.51 -9.90
CA ARG A 21 16.79 1.57 -10.96
C ARG A 21 15.83 0.40 -11.22
N HIS A 22 14.86 0.17 -10.33
CA HIS A 22 13.91 -0.94 -10.36
C HIS A 22 12.47 -0.47 -10.60
N TRP A 23 12.23 0.82 -10.80
CA TRP A 23 10.89 1.35 -11.08
C TRP A 23 10.41 0.97 -12.48
N GLY A 24 9.09 0.93 -12.67
CA GLY A 24 8.48 0.63 -13.97
C GLY A 24 8.51 -0.84 -14.40
N LYS A 25 9.19 -1.73 -13.65
CA LYS A 25 9.38 -3.14 -13.99
C LYS A 25 8.35 -4.12 -13.39
N GLY A 26 7.35 -3.61 -12.67
CA GLY A 26 6.30 -4.45 -12.05
C GLY A 26 6.65 -5.06 -10.68
N TYR A 27 7.92 -5.03 -10.25
CA TYR A 27 8.37 -5.67 -9.01
C TYR A 27 7.60 -5.26 -7.74
N ALA A 28 7.17 -4.00 -7.63
CA ALA A 28 6.40 -3.56 -6.46
C ALA A 28 5.04 -4.25 -6.38
N THR A 29 4.38 -4.47 -7.53
CA THR A 29 3.10 -5.19 -7.60
C THR A 29 3.30 -6.67 -7.34
N GLU A 30 4.35 -7.28 -7.90
CA GLU A 30 4.68 -8.69 -7.70
C GLU A 30 4.98 -8.99 -6.23
N ALA A 31 5.95 -8.28 -5.64
CA ALA A 31 6.31 -8.42 -4.24
C ALA A 31 5.12 -8.09 -3.32
N GLY A 32 4.37 -7.02 -3.64
CA GLY A 32 3.15 -6.63 -2.96
C GLY A 32 2.14 -7.76 -2.86
N ARG A 33 1.86 -8.41 -3.99
CA ARG A 33 0.89 -9.51 -4.07
C ARG A 33 1.33 -10.71 -3.26
N ALA A 34 2.59 -11.14 -3.41
CA ALA A 34 3.13 -12.28 -2.67
C ALA A 34 3.13 -12.02 -1.15
N PHE A 35 3.53 -10.83 -0.72
CA PHE A 35 3.54 -10.46 0.69
C PHE A 35 2.13 -10.39 1.28
N LEU A 36 1.17 -9.80 0.58
CA LEU A 36 -0.22 -9.71 1.06
C LEU A 36 -0.91 -11.08 1.11
N ALA A 37 -0.59 -11.98 0.17
CA ALA A 37 -1.04 -13.37 0.24
C ALA A 37 -0.55 -14.04 1.52
N TYR A 38 0.76 -13.95 1.80
CA TYR A 38 1.33 -14.46 3.04
C TYR A 38 0.68 -13.82 4.29
N VAL A 39 0.50 -12.49 4.32
CA VAL A 39 -0.12 -11.79 5.45
C VAL A 39 -1.54 -12.28 5.72
N PHE A 40 -2.37 -12.41 4.69
CA PHE A 40 -3.73 -12.89 4.87
C PHE A 40 -3.77 -14.38 5.22
N ASP A 41 -2.85 -15.20 4.74
CA ASP A 41 -2.82 -16.63 5.10
C ASP A 41 -2.29 -16.85 6.52
N ALA A 42 -1.28 -16.11 6.94
CA ALA A 42 -0.60 -16.30 8.22
C ALA A 42 -1.28 -15.59 9.40
N LEU A 43 -2.02 -14.50 9.16
CA LEU A 43 -2.61 -13.68 10.22
C LEU A 43 -4.14 -13.63 10.09
N PRO A 44 -4.89 -13.59 11.21
CA PRO A 44 -6.35 -13.47 11.22
C PRO A 44 -6.80 -12.02 10.95
N LEU A 45 -6.23 -11.37 9.94
CA LEU A 45 -6.59 -10.00 9.55
C LEU A 45 -7.72 -10.02 8.53
N GLU A 46 -8.74 -9.20 8.73
CA GLU A 46 -9.80 -8.98 7.74
C GLU A 46 -9.45 -7.85 6.76
N GLN A 47 -8.53 -6.96 7.15
CA GLN A 47 -8.12 -5.82 6.35
C GLN A 47 -6.71 -5.36 6.68
N VAL A 48 -6.09 -4.68 5.71
CA VAL A 48 -4.81 -4.00 5.83
C VAL A 48 -4.95 -2.59 5.28
N ARG A 49 -4.39 -1.59 5.97
CA ARG A 49 -4.37 -0.19 5.53
C ARG A 49 -3.07 0.12 4.79
N SER A 50 -3.07 1.18 4.01
CA SER A 50 -1.86 1.74 3.42
C SER A 50 -2.08 3.22 3.12
N GLY A 51 -1.02 3.91 2.73
CA GLY A 51 -1.02 5.33 2.46
C GLY A 51 -0.22 5.67 1.21
N ILE A 52 -0.70 6.64 0.43
CA ILE A 52 0.04 7.19 -0.70
C ILE A 52 -0.08 8.70 -0.76
N PHE A 53 0.98 9.36 -1.19
CA PHE A 53 0.89 10.76 -1.61
C PHE A 53 0.20 10.85 -2.97
N PHE A 54 -0.76 11.76 -3.11
CA PHE A 54 -1.51 11.97 -4.35
C PHE A 54 -0.59 12.28 -5.53
N ASP A 55 0.52 12.97 -5.26
CA ASP A 55 1.53 13.31 -6.27
C ASP A 55 2.49 12.15 -6.64
N ASN A 56 2.22 10.93 -6.16
CA ASN A 56 2.95 9.72 -6.52
C ASN A 56 2.06 8.76 -7.36
N PRO A 57 1.88 9.04 -8.67
CA PRO A 57 1.02 8.23 -9.53
C PRO A 57 1.53 6.79 -9.73
N ALA A 58 2.83 6.56 -9.55
CA ALA A 58 3.40 5.21 -9.63
C ALA A 58 2.90 4.33 -8.47
N SER A 59 2.92 4.86 -7.24
CA SER A 59 2.40 4.17 -6.05
C SER A 59 0.89 3.96 -6.13
N LEU A 60 0.14 4.96 -6.63
CA LEU A 60 -1.30 4.84 -6.88
C LEU A 60 -1.61 3.64 -7.80
N ARG A 61 -0.89 3.50 -8.92
CA ARG A 61 -1.08 2.36 -9.83
C ARG A 61 -0.79 1.02 -9.18
N VAL A 62 0.19 0.94 -8.28
CA VAL A 62 0.49 -0.29 -7.54
C VAL A 62 -0.64 -0.63 -6.56
N GLN A 63 -1.11 0.33 -5.76
CA GLN A 63 -2.25 0.16 -4.85
C GLN A 63 -3.49 -0.38 -5.58
N VAL A 64 -3.83 0.23 -6.73
CA VAL A 64 -4.95 -0.21 -7.57
C VAL A 64 -4.77 -1.65 -8.04
N LYS A 65 -3.59 -2.03 -8.53
CA LYS A 65 -3.29 -3.40 -8.98
C LYS A 65 -3.32 -4.44 -7.87
N LEU A 66 -3.07 -4.02 -6.63
CA LEU A 66 -3.15 -4.87 -5.44
C LEU A 66 -4.58 -4.96 -4.87
N GLY A 67 -5.52 -4.15 -5.37
CA GLY A 67 -6.91 -4.14 -4.94
C GLY A 67 -7.24 -3.19 -3.80
N PHE A 68 -6.29 -2.33 -3.39
CA PHE A 68 -6.56 -1.31 -2.39
C PHE A 68 -7.59 -0.30 -2.92
N ARG A 69 -8.45 0.16 -2.02
CA ARG A 69 -9.45 1.18 -2.28
C ARG A 69 -9.21 2.39 -1.37
N GLU A 70 -9.48 3.57 -1.91
CA GLU A 70 -9.46 4.81 -1.14
C GLU A 70 -10.54 4.77 -0.06
N ILE A 71 -10.18 5.17 1.16
CA ILE A 71 -11.08 5.28 2.32
C ILE A 71 -11.09 6.69 2.93
N GLY A 72 -10.24 7.59 2.43
CA GLY A 72 -10.19 8.98 2.86
C GLY A 72 -8.98 9.73 2.32
N ARG A 73 -9.02 11.05 2.45
CA ARG A 73 -7.93 11.96 2.09
C ARG A 73 -7.67 12.94 3.21
N ARG A 74 -6.41 13.34 3.37
CA ARG A 74 -5.99 14.33 4.36
C ARG A 74 -4.76 15.09 3.89
N GLN A 75 -4.61 16.33 4.32
CA GLN A 75 -3.37 17.08 4.16
C GLN A 75 -2.38 16.66 5.25
N VAL A 76 -1.20 16.20 4.86
CA VAL A 76 -0.12 15.86 5.81
C VAL A 76 1.11 16.69 5.52
N GLU A 77 1.82 17.08 6.57
CA GLU A 77 3.13 17.69 6.41
C GLU A 77 4.14 16.63 5.96
N CYS A 78 4.71 16.84 4.78
CA CYS A 78 5.73 15.97 4.23
C CYS A 78 7.06 16.69 4.30
N LEU A 79 7.86 16.39 5.34
CA LEU A 79 9.17 17.03 5.56
C LEU A 79 10.09 16.86 4.34
N ALA A 80 10.09 15.67 3.72
CA ALA A 80 10.86 15.40 2.51
C ALA A 80 10.44 16.24 1.29
N ARG A 81 9.24 16.83 1.31
CA ARG A 81 8.75 17.74 0.26
C ARG A 81 8.71 19.21 0.70
N GLY A 82 8.99 19.50 1.97
CA GLY A 82 8.95 20.85 2.53
C GLY A 82 7.57 21.53 2.47
N ARG A 83 6.48 20.77 2.27
CA ARG A 83 5.13 21.31 2.11
C ARG A 83 4.06 20.32 2.59
N LYS A 84 2.84 20.81 2.75
CA LYS A 84 1.66 19.96 2.90
C LYS A 84 1.36 19.27 1.57
N VAL A 85 1.13 17.96 1.63
CA VAL A 85 0.80 17.13 0.48
C VAL A 85 -0.46 16.36 0.80
N GLU A 86 -1.35 16.23 -0.19
CA GLU A 86 -2.52 15.37 -0.07
C GLU A 86 -2.07 13.91 0.06
N HIS A 87 -2.49 13.28 1.14
CA HIS A 87 -2.30 11.87 1.44
C HIS A 87 -3.64 11.15 1.30
N ILE A 88 -3.62 10.07 0.54
CA ILE A 88 -4.77 9.19 0.34
C ILE A 88 -4.60 7.99 1.25
N ASP A 89 -5.53 7.82 2.17
CA ASP A 89 -5.62 6.63 3.01
C ASP A 89 -6.35 5.54 2.22
N THR A 90 -5.77 4.35 2.19
CA THR A 90 -6.28 3.22 1.41
C THR A 90 -6.43 1.96 2.27
N MET A 91 -7.26 1.04 1.82
CA MET A 91 -7.53 -0.21 2.50
C MET A 91 -7.74 -1.36 1.52
N LEU A 92 -7.21 -2.52 1.85
CA LEU A 92 -7.46 -3.79 1.19
C LEU A 92 -8.10 -4.75 2.19
N THR A 93 -9.24 -5.33 1.82
CA THR A 93 -9.89 -6.37 2.62
C THR A 93 -9.49 -7.76 2.12
N ARG A 94 -9.49 -8.75 3.02
CA ARG A 94 -9.27 -10.16 2.70
C ARG A 94 -10.21 -10.64 1.59
N ALA A 95 -11.48 -10.26 1.67
CA ALA A 95 -12.49 -10.63 0.69
C ALA A 95 -12.17 -10.09 -0.72
N VAL A 96 -11.77 -8.82 -0.82
CA VAL A 96 -11.35 -8.22 -2.11
C VAL A 96 -10.09 -8.90 -2.63
N PHE A 97 -9.10 -9.13 -1.76
CA PHE A 97 -7.86 -9.78 -2.15
C PHE A 97 -8.10 -11.18 -2.71
N ARG A 98 -8.91 -12.01 -2.02
CA ARG A 98 -9.24 -13.37 -2.49
C ARG A 98 -9.91 -13.37 -3.86
N ARG A 99 -10.84 -12.45 -4.11
CA ARG A 99 -11.49 -12.30 -5.43
C ARG A 99 -10.52 -11.92 -6.55
N LEU A 100 -9.42 -11.23 -6.24
CA LEU A 100 -8.40 -10.87 -7.23
C LEU A 100 -7.38 -11.99 -7.48
N MET A 101 -7.37 -13.03 -6.62
CA MET A 101 -6.48 -14.19 -6.75
C MET A 101 -7.19 -15.44 -7.29
N SER A 102 -8.52 -15.45 -7.34
CA SER A 102 -9.34 -16.47 -8.02
C SER A 102 -9.35 -16.25 -9.53
#